data_AF-A0A955HM08-F1
#
_entry.id   AF-A0A955HM08-F1
#
_cell.length_a   1.000
_cell.length_b   1.000
_cell.length_c   1.000
_cell.angle_alpha   90.00
_cell.angle_beta   90.00
_cell.angle_gamma   90.00
#
_symmetry.space_group_name_H-M   'P 1'
#
loop_
_entity.id
_entity.type
_entity.pdbx_description
1 polymer ?
#
loop_
_entity_poly.entity_id
_entity_poly.type
_entity_poly.pdbx_seq_one_letter_code
_entity_poly.pdbx_strand_id
1 'polypeptide(L)'
;MTGTVSFVSGHEVSKKTQLFLKVREIKEIRRILSNVEAMSQLDQDQWVEEYGEMINDAIDSFIDDSQFSLEHAFADDEILALSQELLLTLKETIETVEGIMYAQSQLES
;
A
#
# COMPACT_ATOMS: atom_id res chain seq x y z
N MET A 1 -25.38 -36.46 -17.14
CA MET A 1 -24.96 -35.06 -16.99
C MET A 1 -24.16 -34.94 -15.70
N THR A 2 -22.85 -35.13 -15.77
CA THR A 2 -21.94 -34.98 -14.63
C THR A 2 -21.33 -33.58 -14.73
N GLY A 3 -21.84 -32.66 -13.92
CA GLY A 3 -21.24 -31.33 -13.75
C GLY A 3 -19.88 -31.48 -13.10
N THR A 4 -18.83 -31.05 -13.79
CA THR A 4 -17.50 -30.89 -13.22
C THR A 4 -17.56 -29.73 -12.23
N VAL A 5 -17.51 -30.04 -10.94
CA VAL A 5 -17.24 -29.06 -9.89
C VAL A 5 -15.76 -28.71 -10.01
N SER A 6 -15.44 -27.54 -10.57
CA SER A 6 -14.09 -27.00 -10.54
C SER A 6 -13.76 -26.65 -9.09
N PHE A 7 -12.86 -27.44 -8.49
CA PHE A 7 -12.21 -27.05 -7.24
C PHE A 7 -11.20 -25.95 -7.57
N VAL A 8 -11.48 -24.74 -7.08
CA VAL A 8 -10.53 -23.62 -7.10
C VAL A 8 -9.22 -24.12 -6.51
N SER A 9 -8.15 -24.03 -7.29
CA SER A 9 -6.86 -24.61 -6.92
C SER A 9 -6.32 -23.88 -5.68
N GLY A 10 -5.81 -24.61 -4.68
CA GLY A 10 -5.34 -24.02 -3.40
C GLY A 10 -4.26 -22.93 -3.53
N HIS A 11 -3.65 -22.81 -4.71
CA HIS A 11 -2.70 -21.76 -5.07
C HIS A 11 -3.38 -20.39 -5.30
N GLU A 12 -4.60 -20.35 -5.84
CA GLU A 12 -5.37 -19.11 -6.06
C GLU A 12 -5.91 -18.54 -4.74
N VAL A 13 -6.36 -19.41 -3.83
CA VAL A 13 -6.78 -19.02 -2.47
C VAL A 13 -5.61 -18.38 -1.72
N SER A 14 -4.40 -18.92 -1.86
CA SER A 14 -3.19 -18.35 -1.25
C SER A 14 -2.90 -16.94 -1.79
N LYS A 15 -3.01 -16.73 -3.10
CA LYS A 15 -2.74 -15.42 -3.73
C LYS A 15 -3.77 -14.37 -3.34
N LYS A 16 -5.06 -14.71 -3.40
CA LYS A 16 -6.14 -13.82 -2.99
C LYS A 16 -5.97 -13.40 -1.53
N THR A 17 -5.65 -14.34 -0.64
CA THR A 17 -5.39 -14.04 0.77
C THR A 17 -4.16 -13.14 0.94
N GLN A 18 -3.06 -13.40 0.23
CA GLN A 18 -1.87 -12.54 0.27
C GLN A 18 -2.18 -11.12 -0.18
N LEU A 19 -2.89 -10.97 -1.31
CA LEU A 19 -3.27 -9.67 -1.85
C LEU A 19 -4.21 -8.91 -0.91
N PHE A 20 -5.18 -9.60 -0.31
CA PHE A 20 -6.04 -9.02 0.72
C PHE A 20 -5.25 -8.52 1.94
N LEU A 21 -4.25 -9.29 2.40
CA LEU A 21 -3.39 -8.88 3.50
C LEU A 21 -2.57 -7.64 3.13
N LYS A 22 -1.98 -7.60 1.93
CA LYS A 22 -1.23 -6.43 1.42
C LYS A 22 -2.12 -5.19 1.33
N VAL A 23 -3.35 -5.31 0.80
CA VAL A 23 -4.33 -4.21 0.78
C VAL A 23 -4.63 -3.70 2.20
N ARG A 24 -4.79 -4.60 3.16
CA ARG A 24 -5.04 -4.21 4.55
C ARG A 24 -3.84 -3.51 5.19
N GLU A 25 -2.62 -4.02 4.95
CA GLU A 25 -1.38 -3.43 5.46
C GLU A 25 -1.20 -2.00 4.97
N ILE A 26 -1.31 -1.76 3.65
CA ILE A 26 -1.14 -0.42 3.09
C ILE A 26 -2.22 0.56 3.56
N LYS A 27 -3.46 0.10 3.77
CA LYS A 27 -4.52 0.93 4.35
C LYS A 27 -4.22 1.37 5.78
N GLU A 28 -3.64 0.50 6.60
CA GLU A 28 -3.24 0.87 7.96
C GLU A 28 -2.06 1.85 7.95
N ILE A 29 -1.07 1.65 7.07
CA ILE A 29 0.03 2.61 6.86
C ILE A 29 -0.53 3.98 6.50
N ARG A 30 -1.42 4.03 5.49
CA ARG A 30 -2.08 5.28 5.09
C ARG A 30 -2.84 5.93 6.24
N ARG A 31 -3.59 5.15 7.04
CA ARG A 31 -4.32 5.68 8.20
C ARG A 31 -3.37 6.33 9.21
N ILE A 32 -2.20 5.75 9.45
CA ILE A 32 -1.18 6.33 10.33
C ILE A 32 -0.67 7.64 9.73
N LEU A 33 -0.30 7.65 8.44
CA LEU A 33 0.20 8.84 7.75
C LEU A 33 -0.82 9.98 7.69
N SER A 34 -2.10 9.69 7.49
CA SER A 34 -3.16 10.71 7.56
C SER A 34 -3.29 11.33 8.95
N ASN A 35 -2.93 10.61 10.03
CA ASN A 35 -2.88 11.22 11.37
C ASN A 35 -1.69 12.16 11.49
N VAL A 36 -0.55 11.84 10.85
CA VAL A 36 0.64 12.70 10.79
C VAL A 36 0.35 13.97 9.99
N GLU A 37 -0.27 13.84 8.81
CA GLU A 37 -0.68 14.97 7.97
C GLU A 37 -1.65 15.93 8.69
N ALA A 38 -2.45 15.42 9.63
CA ALA A 38 -3.35 16.23 10.45
C ALA A 38 -2.66 16.92 11.65
N MET A 39 -1.38 16.63 11.93
CA MET A 39 -0.62 17.27 13.01
C MET A 39 -0.22 18.71 12.63
N SER A 40 0.28 19.47 13.61
CA SER A 40 0.87 20.78 13.32
C SER A 40 2.14 20.63 12.48
N GLN A 41 2.52 21.65 11.70
CA GLN A 41 3.73 21.59 10.87
C GLN A 41 4.98 21.26 11.71
N LEU A 42 5.09 21.83 12.92
CA LEU A 42 6.22 21.56 13.83
C LEU A 42 6.30 20.08 14.24
N ASP A 43 5.15 19.46 14.52
CA ASP A 43 5.09 18.05 14.91
C ASP A 43 5.34 17.13 13.70
N GLN A 44 4.90 17.53 12.51
CA GLN A 44 5.22 16.84 11.26
C GLN A 44 6.73 16.87 11.01
N ASP A 45 7.36 18.02 11.16
CA ASP A 45 8.81 18.18 10.95
C ASP A 45 9.61 17.29 11.92
N GLN A 46 9.23 17.24 13.21
CA GLN A 46 9.84 16.33 14.19
C GLN A 46 9.65 14.86 13.82
N TRP A 47 8.45 14.50 13.36
CA TRP A 47 8.17 13.13 12.94
C TRP A 47 8.98 12.73 11.70
N VAL A 48 9.15 13.64 10.73
CA VAL A 48 9.97 13.41 9.53
C VAL A 48 11.43 13.23 9.92
N GLU A 49 11.97 14.04 10.83
CA GLU A 49 13.34 13.91 11.33
C GLU A 49 13.57 12.56 12.03
N GLU A 50 12.58 12.08 12.80
CA GLU A 50 12.71 10.85 13.59
C GLU A 50 12.44 9.58 12.77
N TYR A 51 11.49 9.63 11.82
CA TYR A 51 10.94 8.44 11.17
C TYR A 51 10.93 8.49 9.62
N GLY A 52 11.27 9.62 9.00
CA GLY A 52 11.12 9.82 7.56
C GLY A 52 11.88 8.82 6.70
N GLU A 53 13.15 8.56 7.01
CA GLU A 53 13.98 7.58 6.29
C GLU A 53 13.41 6.16 6.43
N MET A 54 13.06 5.75 7.65
CA MET A 54 12.47 4.45 7.93
C MET A 54 11.16 4.22 7.17
N ILE A 55 10.33 5.26 7.02
CA ILE A 55 9.05 5.16 6.31
C ILE A 55 9.25 5.07 4.80
N ASN A 56 10.21 5.80 4.23
CA ASN A 56 10.58 5.64 2.82
C ASN A 56 11.08 4.22 2.55
N ASP A 57 12.01 3.71 3.36
CA ASP A 57 12.52 2.34 3.22
C ASP A 57 11.40 1.30 3.34
N ALA A 58 10.45 1.51 4.25
CA ALA A 58 9.31 0.62 4.43
C ALA A 58 8.35 0.64 3.23
N ILE A 59 8.13 1.81 2.62
CA ILE A 59 7.29 1.95 1.42
C ILE A 59 7.98 1.30 0.21
N ASP A 60 9.27 1.54 0.01
CA ASP A 60 10.04 0.93 -1.07
C ASP A 60 10.04 -0.61 -0.95
N SER A 61 10.30 -1.13 0.26
CA SER A 61 10.21 -2.56 0.53
C SER A 61 8.80 -3.12 0.31
N PHE A 62 7.75 -2.35 0.63
CA PHE A 62 6.37 -2.77 0.39
C PHE A 62 6.04 -2.81 -1.11
N ILE A 63 6.55 -1.87 -1.90
CA ILE A 63 6.40 -1.84 -3.36
C ILE A 63 7.03 -3.09 -3.96
N ASP A 64 8.27 -3.41 -3.61
CA ASP A 64 9.01 -4.57 -4.11
C ASP A 64 8.28 -5.88 -3.78
N ASP A 65 7.82 -6.04 -2.54
CA ASP A 65 7.01 -7.17 -2.10
C ASP A 65 5.68 -7.30 -2.87
N SER A 66 5.07 -6.16 -3.21
CA SER A 66 3.77 -6.11 -3.87
C SER A 66 3.87 -6.44 -5.36
N GLN A 67 5.02 -6.16 -6.01
CA GLN A 67 5.25 -6.53 -7.41
C GLN A 67 5.14 -8.05 -7.61
N PHE A 68 5.64 -8.85 -6.67
CA PHE A 68 5.52 -10.32 -6.71
C PHE A 68 4.05 -10.80 -6.69
N SER A 69 3.16 -10.04 -6.02
CA SER A 69 1.74 -10.39 -5.91
C SER A 69 0.93 -10.02 -7.16
N LEU A 70 1.42 -9.07 -7.98
CA LEU A 70 0.70 -8.52 -9.14
C LEU A 70 1.00 -9.25 -10.46
N GLU A 71 2.12 -9.98 -10.55
CA GLU A 71 2.67 -10.52 -11.81
C GLU A 71 1.76 -11.54 -12.53
N HIS A 72 0.68 -12.00 -11.89
CA HIS A 72 -0.26 -12.99 -12.45
C HIS A 72 -1.75 -12.68 -12.15
N ALA A 73 -2.11 -11.41 -11.95
CA ALA A 73 -3.43 -10.99 -11.46
C ALA A 73 -4.61 -11.12 -12.47
N PHE A 74 -4.39 -11.63 -13.68
CA PHE A 74 -5.33 -11.49 -14.80
C PHE A 74 -6.39 -12.61 -14.95
N ALA A 75 -6.47 -13.56 -14.02
CA ALA A 75 -7.35 -14.73 -14.17
C ALA A 75 -8.69 -14.66 -13.40
N ASP A 76 -8.83 -13.77 -12.42
CA ASP A 76 -9.97 -13.70 -11.49
C ASP A 76 -10.35 -12.23 -11.24
N ASP A 77 -11.63 -11.89 -11.47
CA ASP A 77 -12.17 -10.54 -11.30
C ASP A 77 -11.99 -10.01 -9.87
N GLU A 78 -12.03 -10.87 -8.85
CA GLU A 78 -11.81 -10.46 -7.46
C GLU A 78 -10.34 -10.16 -7.18
N ILE A 79 -9.42 -10.93 -7.77
CA ILE A 79 -7.97 -10.66 -7.69
C ILE A 79 -7.64 -9.37 -8.43
N LEU A 80 -8.28 -9.12 -9.58
CA LEU A 80 -8.12 -7.88 -10.32
C LEU A 80 -8.62 -6.67 -9.51
N ALA A 81 -9.78 -6.77 -8.87
CA ALA A 81 -10.31 -5.72 -8.00
C ALA A 81 -9.38 -5.40 -6.83
N LEU A 82 -8.90 -6.43 -6.12
CA LEU A 82 -7.93 -6.27 -5.03
C LEU A 82 -6.59 -5.69 -5.52
N SER A 83 -6.16 -6.03 -6.74
CA SER A 83 -4.92 -5.52 -7.33
C SER A 83 -5.05 -4.03 -7.67
N GLN A 84 -6.18 -3.62 -8.25
CA GLN A 84 -6.47 -2.21 -8.50
C GLN A 84 -6.56 -1.41 -7.21
N GLU A 85 -7.21 -1.97 -6.18
CA GLU A 85 -7.30 -1.35 -4.86
C GLU A 85 -5.92 -1.19 -4.19
N LEU A 86 -5.07 -2.22 -4.29
CA LEU A 86 -3.69 -2.16 -3.79
C LEU A 86 -2.92 -1.03 -4.48
N LEU A 87 -2.96 -0.97 -5.81
CA LEU A 87 -2.26 0.06 -6.58
C LEU A 87 -2.76 1.47 -6.28
N LEU A 88 -4.08 1.66 -6.19
CA LEU A 88 -4.67 2.95 -5.85
C LEU A 88 -4.25 3.38 -4.44
N THR A 89 -4.36 2.48 -3.46
CA THR A 89 -4.01 2.80 -2.07
C THR A 89 -2.52 3.07 -1.93
N LEU A 90 -1.66 2.33 -2.64
CA LEU A 90 -0.23 2.56 -2.67
C LEU A 90 0.11 3.95 -3.24
N LYS A 91 -0.50 4.31 -4.37
CA LYS A 91 -0.34 5.64 -4.96
C LYS A 91 -0.74 6.74 -3.98
N GLU A 92 -1.92 6.64 -3.38
CA GLU A 92 -2.41 7.62 -2.40
C GLU A 92 -1.48 7.71 -1.17
N THR A 93 -0.90 6.58 -0.76
CA THR A 93 0.04 6.52 0.38
C THR A 93 1.35 7.24 0.06
N ILE A 94 1.90 7.01 -1.15
CA ILE A 94 3.09 7.72 -1.63
C ILE A 94 2.82 9.22 -1.69
N GLU A 95 1.69 9.64 -2.27
CA GLU A 95 1.31 11.07 -2.33
C GLU A 95 1.21 11.70 -0.94
N THR A 96 0.69 10.97 0.07
CA THR A 96 0.67 11.45 1.46
C THR A 96 2.08 11.59 2.05
N VAL A 97 2.96 10.61 1.83
CA VAL A 97 4.36 10.71 2.32
C VAL A 97 5.09 11.85 1.65
N GLU A 98 4.98 11.99 0.33
CA GLU A 98 5.55 13.12 -0.40
C GLU A 98 4.99 14.45 0.13
N GLY A 99 3.69 14.54 0.40
CA GLY A 99 3.09 15.73 0.99
C GLY A 99 3.70 16.11 2.35
N ILE A 100 3.89 15.12 3.23
CA ILE A 100 4.50 15.30 4.56
C ILE A 100 5.98 15.70 4.43
N MET A 101 6.74 15.06 3.54
CA MET A 101 8.19 15.29 3.40
C MET A 101 8.52 16.59 2.66
N TYR A 102 7.76 16.92 1.60
CA TYR A 102 8.04 18.10 0.77
C TYR A 102 7.36 19.39 1.25
N ALA A 103 6.50 19.33 2.28
CA ALA A 103 6.04 20.53 3.00
C ALA A 103 7.23 21.37 3.52
N GLN A 104 8.33 20.71 3.89
CA GLN A 104 9.58 21.31 4.36
C GLN A 104 10.26 22.18 3.28
N SER A 105 10.23 21.77 2.02
CA SER A 105 10.90 22.47 0.91
C SER A 105 10.25 23.78 0.46
N GLN A 106 9.01 24.06 0.88
CA GLN A 106 8.30 25.31 0.54
C GLN A 106 8.50 26.43 1.59
N LEU A 107 9.03 26.12 2.78
CA LEU A 107 9.25 27.09 3.85
C LEU A 107 10.66 27.72 3.82
N GLU A 108 11.60 27.16 3.06
CA GLU A 108 12.97 27.67 2.91
C GLU A 108 13.21 28.50 1.62
N SER A 109 12.17 28.79 0.84
CA SER A 109 12.22 29.67 -0.35
C SER A 109 11.56 31.03 -0.10
#